data_AF-A0A0B1THG1-F1
#
_entry.id   AF-A0A0B1THG1-F1
#
_cell.length_a   1.000
_cell.length_b   1.000
_cell.length_c   1.000
_cell.angle_alpha   90.00
_cell.angle_beta   90.00
_cell.angle_gamma   90.00
#
_symmetry.space_group_name_H-M   'P 1'
#
loop_
_entity.id
_entity.type
_entity.pdbx_description
1 polymer ?
#
loop_
_entity_poly.entity_id
_entity_poly.type
_entity_poly.pdbx_seq_one_letter_code
_entity_poly.pdbx_strand_id
1 'polypeptide(L)'
;MSAEWHRTNPEHSPARRIADTLSEAAVAITITSVTDMMTFGIGIFTTLPGVRMFCLYTCLQVTFTYIYQLTFFSPVLAYAAEMENSGIHSLLFRKALEPHETDSKWKLFFLAGSVSRKSIESTKPVQQVSSPGPPKETKGWKSKLSAAVRKMETKLEHHEKV
;
A
#
# COMPACT_ATOMS: atom_id res chain seq x y z
N MET A 1 2.73 -9.51 5.43
CA MET A 1 2.62 -8.05 5.61
C MET A 1 2.55 -7.31 4.27
N SER A 2 3.55 -7.40 3.38
CA SER A 2 3.51 -6.76 2.05
C SER A 2 2.32 -7.17 1.18
N ALA A 3 1.97 -8.46 1.18
CA ALA A 3 0.81 -8.94 0.42
C ALA A 3 -0.52 -8.30 0.90
N GLU A 4 -0.67 -8.10 2.21
CA GLU A 4 -1.88 -7.50 2.78
C GLU A 4 -1.89 -5.98 2.63
N TRP A 5 -0.71 -5.35 2.69
CA TRP A 5 -0.54 -3.93 2.33
C TRP A 5 -1.12 -3.60 0.96
N HIS A 6 -0.92 -4.48 -0.02
CA HIS A 6 -1.42 -4.31 -1.39
C HIS A 6 -2.93 -4.55 -1.52
N ARG A 7 -3.56 -5.24 -0.56
CA ARG A 7 -5.01 -5.45 -0.53
C ARG A 7 -5.76 -4.30 0.16
N THR A 8 -5.09 -3.55 1.04
CA THR A 8 -5.70 -2.39 1.69
C THR A 8 -6.09 -1.28 0.71
N ASN A 9 -7.21 -0.61 0.97
CA ASN A 9 -7.68 0.50 0.14
C ASN A 9 -6.69 1.69 0.20
N PRO A 10 -6.15 2.16 -0.94
CA PRO A 10 -5.15 3.22 -0.97
C PRO A 10 -5.69 4.63 -0.69
N GLU A 11 -7.00 4.82 -0.55
CA GLU A 11 -7.61 6.11 -0.18
C GLU A 11 -7.60 6.39 1.33
N HIS A 12 -7.29 5.38 2.15
CA HIS A 12 -7.18 5.56 3.60
C HIS A 12 -5.83 6.17 3.99
N SER A 13 -5.81 6.85 5.15
CA SER A 13 -4.57 7.40 5.71
C SER A 13 -3.53 6.29 5.94
N PRO A 14 -2.22 6.57 5.78
CA PRO A 14 -1.17 5.56 5.94
C PRO A 14 -1.26 4.80 7.27
N ALA A 15 -1.48 5.53 8.37
CA ALA A 15 -1.66 4.95 9.70
C ALA A 15 -2.81 3.94 9.76
N ARG A 16 -3.95 4.25 9.12
CA ARG A 16 -5.10 3.34 9.08
C ARG A 16 -4.80 2.09 8.27
N ARG A 17 -4.19 2.26 7.09
CA ARG A 17 -3.82 1.12 6.23
C ARG A 17 -2.84 0.18 6.92
N ILE A 18 -1.85 0.70 7.65
CA ILE A 18 -0.88 -0.11 8.39
C ILE A 18 -1.58 -0.87 9.52
N ALA A 19 -2.48 -0.20 10.26
CA ALA A 19 -3.23 -0.83 11.34
C ALA A 19 -4.07 -2.00 10.84
N ASP A 20 -4.81 -1.81 9.74
CA ASP A 20 -5.62 -2.86 9.13
C ASP A 20 -4.72 -4.00 8.60
N THR A 21 -3.63 -3.67 7.90
CA THR A 21 -2.62 -4.64 7.42
C THR A 21 -2.04 -5.48 8.56
N LEU A 22 -1.66 -4.83 9.65
CA LEU A 22 -1.02 -5.48 10.80
C LEU A 22 -2.04 -6.32 11.56
N SER A 23 -3.31 -5.89 11.64
CA SER A 23 -4.37 -6.63 12.33
C SER A 23 -4.58 -8.03 11.76
N GLU A 24 -4.47 -8.22 10.45
CA GLU A 24 -4.61 -9.53 9.81
C GLU A 24 -3.27 -10.26 9.68
N ALA A 25 -2.24 -9.57 9.17
CA ALA A 25 -0.97 -10.19 8.88
C ALA A 25 -0.19 -10.57 10.16
N ALA A 26 -0.23 -9.77 11.23
CA ALA A 26 0.50 -10.07 12.46
C ALA A 26 -0.16 -11.21 13.26
N VAL A 27 -1.49 -11.37 13.16
CA VAL A 27 -2.18 -12.50 13.77
C VAL A 27 -1.74 -13.81 13.12
N ALA A 28 -1.71 -13.86 11.79
CA ALA A 28 -1.23 -15.04 11.07
C ALA A 28 0.21 -15.41 11.44
N ILE A 29 1.12 -14.42 11.45
CA ILE A 29 2.53 -14.63 11.84
C ILE A 29 2.64 -15.12 13.29
N THR A 30 1.86 -14.54 14.20
CA THR A 30 1.86 -14.95 15.62
C THR A 30 1.42 -16.41 15.78
N ILE A 31 0.35 -16.81 15.09
CA ILE A 31 -0.15 -18.20 15.16
C ILE A 31 0.91 -19.18 14.67
N THR A 32 1.55 -18.90 13.52
CA THR A 32 2.64 -19.73 13.00
C THR A 32 3.81 -19.79 13.98
N SER A 33 4.32 -18.65 14.43
CA SER A 33 5.47 -18.61 15.35
C SER A 33 5.18 -19.29 16.69
N VAL A 34 3.99 -19.12 17.27
CA VAL A 34 3.58 -19.80 18.51
C VAL A 34 3.50 -21.31 18.30
N THR A 35 2.93 -21.76 17.19
CA THR A 35 2.84 -23.18 16.87
C THR A 35 4.22 -23.80 16.63
N ASP A 36 5.12 -23.09 15.95
CA ASP A 36 6.50 -23.50 15.73
C ASP A 36 7.26 -23.59 17.06
N MET A 37 7.12 -22.59 17.95
CA MET A 37 7.72 -22.61 19.29
C MET A 37 7.21 -23.80 20.12
N MET A 38 5.92 -24.11 20.09
CA MET A 38 5.37 -25.29 20.76
C MET A 38 5.90 -26.59 20.16
N THR A 39 5.94 -26.70 18.82
CA THR A 39 6.40 -27.88 18.10
C THR A 39 7.88 -28.17 18.39
N PHE A 40 8.74 -27.16 18.30
CA PHE A 40 10.15 -27.29 18.63
C PHE A 40 10.37 -27.47 20.14
N GLY A 41 9.55 -26.83 20.98
CA GLY A 41 9.54 -27.03 22.42
C GLY A 41 9.33 -28.50 22.80
N ILE A 42 8.32 -29.15 22.21
CA ILE A 42 8.09 -30.60 22.38
C ILE A 42 9.28 -31.40 21.82
N GLY A 43 9.86 -30.96 20.70
CA GLY A 43 11.04 -31.58 20.08
C GLY A 43 12.29 -31.63 20.97
N ILE A 44 12.45 -30.70 21.92
CA ILE A 44 13.60 -30.68 22.85
C ILE A 44 13.58 -31.86 23.83
N PHE A 45 12.41 -32.45 24.10
CA PHE A 45 12.27 -33.62 24.98
C PHE A 45 12.69 -34.94 24.33
N THR A 46 13.04 -34.93 23.04
CA THR A 46 13.50 -36.14 22.34
C THR A 46 14.78 -36.70 22.95
N THR A 47 14.96 -38.01 22.89
CA THR A 47 16.12 -38.71 23.49
C THR A 47 17.38 -38.62 22.62
N LEU A 48 17.26 -38.20 21.35
CA LEU A 48 18.35 -38.07 20.39
C LEU A 48 19.10 -36.74 20.55
N PRO A 49 20.37 -36.72 20.99
CA PRO A 49 21.08 -35.48 21.35
C PRO A 49 21.26 -34.50 20.18
N GLY A 50 21.41 -35.00 18.94
CA GLY A 50 21.52 -34.13 17.76
C GLY A 50 20.24 -33.34 17.48
N VAL A 51 19.07 -33.97 17.63
CA VAL A 51 17.77 -33.34 17.38
C VAL A 51 17.44 -32.33 18.48
N ARG A 52 17.84 -32.59 19.73
CA ARG A 52 17.63 -31.65 20.85
C ARG A 52 18.31 -30.31 20.62
N MET A 53 19.58 -30.32 20.20
CA MET A 53 20.32 -29.09 19.92
C MET A 53 19.70 -28.34 18.75
N PHE A 54 19.34 -29.05 17.68
CA PHE A 54 18.64 -28.46 16.54
C PHE A 54 17.33 -27.77 16.95
N CYS A 55 16.45 -28.47 17.68
CA CYS A 55 15.18 -27.93 18.14
C CYS A 55 15.33 -26.72 19.08
N LEU A 56 16.38 -26.71 19.91
CA LEU A 56 16.66 -25.57 20.79
C LEU A 56 17.08 -24.34 19.98
N TYR A 57 17.98 -24.50 19.00
CA TYR A 57 18.38 -23.40 18.13
C TYR A 57 17.22 -22.89 17.26
N THR A 58 16.39 -23.77 16.69
CA THR A 58 15.25 -23.34 15.88
C THR A 58 14.18 -22.65 16.72
N CYS A 59 13.93 -23.11 17.96
CA CYS A 59 13.01 -22.43 18.87
C CYS A 59 13.46 -20.99 19.16
N LEU A 60 14.77 -20.79 19.44
CA LEU A 60 15.33 -19.45 19.62
C LEU A 60 15.26 -18.63 18.33
N GLN A 61 15.65 -19.20 17.19
CA GLN A 61 15.60 -18.56 15.87
C GLN A 61 14.19 -18.02 15.56
N VAL A 62 13.16 -18.85 15.76
CA VAL A 62 11.76 -18.48 15.53
C VAL A 62 11.34 -17.37 16.51
N THR A 63 11.70 -17.47 17.79
CA THR A 63 11.40 -16.45 18.80
C THR A 63 12.02 -15.10 18.41
N PHE A 64 13.29 -15.10 18.02
CA PHE A 64 13.98 -13.89 17.55
C PHE A 64 13.32 -13.33 16.29
N THR A 65 13.03 -14.19 15.30
CA THR A 65 12.39 -13.77 14.06
C THR A 65 11.01 -13.14 14.32
N TYR A 66 10.23 -13.70 15.24
CA TYR A 66 8.94 -13.15 15.65
C TYR A 66 9.06 -11.75 16.22
N ILE A 67 10.00 -11.54 17.16
CA ILE A 67 10.26 -10.22 17.75
C ILE A 67 10.69 -9.24 16.66
N TYR A 68 11.64 -9.62 15.80
CA TYR A 68 12.13 -8.76 14.71
C TYR A 68 11.02 -8.35 13.73
N GLN A 69 10.11 -9.25 13.39
CA GLN A 69 8.98 -8.95 12.50
C GLN A 69 8.02 -7.93 13.11
N LEU A 70 7.82 -7.94 14.44
CA LEU A 70 6.93 -6.97 15.10
C LEU A 70 7.61 -5.64 15.40
N THR A 71 8.87 -5.65 15.84
CA THR A 71 9.53 -4.43 16.33
C THR A 71 10.35 -3.68 15.29
N PHE A 72 10.90 -4.37 14.29
CA PHE A 72 11.69 -3.73 13.23
C PHE A 72 10.93 -3.64 11.92
N PHE A 73 10.31 -4.73 11.47
CA PHE A 73 9.64 -4.73 10.17
C PHE A 73 8.36 -3.88 10.17
N SER A 74 7.58 -3.89 11.26
CA SER A 74 6.36 -3.08 11.38
C SER A 74 6.59 -1.56 11.27
N PRO A 75 7.52 -0.94 12.03
CA PRO A 75 7.80 0.50 11.86
C PRO A 75 8.47 0.82 10.51
N VAL A 76 9.29 -0.07 9.94
CA VAL A 76 9.83 0.13 8.59
C VAL A 76 8.72 0.16 7.55
N LEU A 77 7.72 -0.73 7.67
CA LEU A 77 6.53 -0.70 6.82
C LEU A 77 5.75 0.61 7.02
N ALA A 78 5.64 1.10 8.26
CA ALA A 78 4.97 2.35 8.55
C ALA A 78 5.67 3.55 7.90
N TYR A 79 7.00 3.59 7.99
CA TYR A 79 7.80 4.61 7.34
C TYR A 79 7.70 4.55 5.82
N ALA A 80 7.73 3.34 5.24
CA ALA A 80 7.55 3.14 3.80
C ALA A 80 6.16 3.62 3.32
N ALA A 81 5.11 3.41 4.12
CA ALA A 81 3.77 3.92 3.83
C ALA A 81 3.69 5.46 3.82
N GLU A 82 4.39 6.13 4.72
CA GLU A 82 4.49 7.59 4.71
C GLU A 82 5.29 8.13 3.52
N MET A 83 6.34 7.40 3.12
CA MET A 83 7.10 7.71 1.90
C MET A 83 6.22 7.57 0.64
N GLU A 84 5.41 6.51 0.57
CA GLU A 84 4.46 6.27 -0.53
C GLU A 84 3.45 7.42 -0.62
N ASN A 85 2.91 7.86 0.52
CA ASN A 85 1.95 8.97 0.59
C ASN A 85 2.58 10.33 0.22
N SER A 86 3.84 10.55 0.57
CA SER A 86 4.58 11.77 0.23
C SER A 86 5.01 11.81 -1.25
N GLY A 87 4.81 10.72 -2.00
CA GLY A 87 5.27 10.57 -3.37
C GLY A 87 6.80 10.59 -3.43
N ILE A 88 7.49 9.95 -2.47
CA ILE A 88 8.94 9.84 -2.48
C ILE A 88 9.33 8.62 -3.32
N HIS A 89 10.41 8.73 -4.10
CA HIS A 89 10.91 7.60 -4.89
C HIS A 89 11.52 6.53 -3.95
N SER A 90 11.04 5.28 -4.06
CA SER A 90 11.38 4.17 -3.17
C SER A 90 12.90 3.90 -3.03
N LEU A 91 13.67 4.08 -4.11
CA LEU A 91 15.12 3.85 -4.11
C LEU A 91 15.98 5.10 -3.82
N LEU A 92 15.46 6.30 -4.09
CA LEU A 92 16.27 7.53 -4.09
C LEU A 92 15.94 8.45 -2.92
N PHE A 93 14.95 8.11 -2.08
CA PHE A 93 14.47 8.90 -0.94
C PHE A 93 14.23 10.40 -1.26
N ARG A 94 14.11 10.75 -2.55
CA ARG A 94 13.86 12.09 -3.05
C ARG A 94 12.41 12.20 -3.49
N LYS A 95 11.81 13.36 -3.24
CA LYS A 95 10.43 13.68 -3.63
C LYS A 95 10.28 13.50 -5.14
N ALA A 96 9.23 12.81 -5.58
CA ALA A 96 8.92 12.66 -6.99
C ALA A 96 8.78 14.04 -7.62
N LEU A 97 9.53 14.23 -8.70
CA LEU A 97 9.58 15.49 -9.43
C LEU A 97 8.26 15.63 -10.18
N GLU A 98 7.57 16.76 -10.00
CA GLU A 98 6.34 17.01 -10.73
C GLU A 98 6.65 17.18 -12.23
N PRO A 99 5.91 16.53 -13.14
CA PRO A 99 6.20 16.54 -14.58
C PRO A 99 6.24 17.93 -15.23
N HIS A 100 5.70 18.96 -14.56
CA HIS A 100 5.57 20.31 -15.10
C HIS A 100 6.82 21.19 -14.95
N GLU A 101 7.77 20.81 -14.09
CA GLU A 101 8.94 21.65 -13.74
C GLU A 101 10.25 21.23 -14.43
N THR A 102 10.26 20.23 -15.33
CA THR A 102 11.53 19.68 -15.86
C THR A 102 11.54 19.33 -17.35
N ASP A 103 12.51 19.87 -18.08
CA ASP A 103 12.70 19.71 -19.54
C ASP A 103 13.46 18.42 -19.94
N SER A 104 14.08 17.73 -18.96
CA SER A 104 14.93 16.55 -19.21
C SER A 104 14.20 15.21 -19.03
N LYS A 105 13.83 14.58 -20.15
CA LYS A 105 13.16 13.26 -20.23
C LYS A 105 13.85 12.13 -19.46
N TRP A 106 15.18 12.17 -19.31
CA TRP A 106 15.95 11.17 -18.55
C TRP A 106 15.77 11.32 -17.04
N LYS A 107 15.76 12.56 -16.53
CA LYS A 107 15.45 12.82 -15.12
C LYS A 107 13.98 12.52 -14.83
N LEU A 108 13.09 12.81 -15.77
CA LEU A 108 11.69 12.41 -15.68
C LEU A 108 11.57 10.87 -15.67
N PHE A 109 12.29 10.13 -16.52
CA PHE A 109 12.24 8.67 -16.52
C PHE A 109 12.77 8.06 -15.21
N PHE A 110 13.86 8.60 -14.65
CA PHE A 110 14.44 8.13 -13.39
C PHE A 110 13.71 8.63 -12.13
N LEU A 111 13.03 9.78 -12.17
CA LEU A 111 12.33 10.37 -11.00
C LEU A 111 10.79 10.33 -11.10
N ALA A 112 10.19 9.94 -12.23
CA ALA A 112 8.76 9.65 -12.37
C ALA A 112 8.46 8.24 -11.83
N GLY A 113 8.71 8.07 -10.53
CA GLY A 113 8.41 6.82 -9.83
C GLY A 113 7.08 6.84 -9.08
N SER A 114 6.50 8.01 -8.84
CA SER A 114 5.21 8.08 -8.15
C SER A 114 4.46 9.36 -8.52
N VAL A 115 3.25 9.19 -9.02
CA VAL A 115 2.24 10.26 -9.00
C VAL A 115 1.97 10.54 -7.52
N SER A 116 2.39 11.71 -7.05
CA SER A 116 2.06 12.15 -5.69
C SER A 116 0.55 12.33 -5.60
N ARG A 117 -0.15 11.43 -4.88
CA ARG A 117 -1.60 11.54 -4.63
C ARG A 117 -1.98 12.84 -3.90
N LYS A 118 -1.00 13.52 -3.29
CA LYS A 118 -1.21 14.74 -2.50
C LYS A 118 -1.77 15.93 -3.30
N SER A 119 -1.72 15.91 -4.64
CA SER A 119 -2.39 16.94 -5.46
C SER A 119 -3.91 16.98 -5.28
N ILE A 120 -4.54 15.96 -4.69
CA ILE A 120 -6.01 15.90 -4.54
C ILE A 120 -6.49 16.38 -3.14
N GLU A 121 -5.66 16.36 -2.10
CA GLU A 121 -6.11 16.58 -0.72
C GLU A 121 -5.75 17.96 -0.11
N SER A 122 -4.93 18.77 -0.78
CA SER A 122 -4.67 20.16 -0.35
C SER A 122 -5.82 21.13 -0.68
N THR A 123 -7.08 20.66 -0.69
CA THR A 123 -8.29 21.50 -0.83
C THR A 123 -9.29 21.31 0.31
N LYS A 124 -8.94 20.61 1.41
CA LYS A 124 -9.82 20.60 2.60
C LYS A 124 -9.04 20.72 3.91
N PRO A 125 -9.34 21.74 4.74
CA PRO A 125 -8.86 21.77 6.11
C PRO A 125 -9.61 20.74 6.95
N VAL A 126 -8.91 20.26 7.97
CA VAL A 126 -9.33 19.49 9.14
C VAL A 126 -10.80 19.70 9.51
N GLN A 127 -11.61 18.64 9.56
CA GLN A 127 -12.83 18.64 10.36
C GLN A 127 -13.16 17.23 10.88
N GLN A 128 -13.28 17.14 12.21
CA GLN A 128 -13.72 16.00 13.00
C GLN A 128 -15.19 15.62 12.72
N VAL A 129 -15.52 14.37 13.08
CA VAL A 129 -16.78 13.61 12.95
C VAL A 129 -18.08 14.37 13.32
N SER A 130 -19.10 14.39 12.41
CA SER A 130 -20.55 14.20 12.68
C SER A 130 -21.47 14.32 11.42
N SER A 131 -22.17 13.22 11.04
CA SER A 131 -23.49 13.07 10.34
C SER A 131 -23.88 13.82 9.02
N PRO A 132 -24.92 13.33 8.27
CA PRO A 132 -24.86 13.20 6.80
C PRO A 132 -25.48 14.35 5.98
N GLY A 133 -24.96 14.57 4.76
CA GLY A 133 -25.49 15.53 3.78
C GLY A 133 -25.16 15.14 2.32
N PRO A 134 -25.96 15.61 1.32
CA PRO A 134 -26.19 14.97 0.00
C PRO A 134 -25.11 15.25 -1.07
N PRO A 135 -25.13 14.57 -2.24
CA PRO A 135 -23.96 14.36 -3.08
C PRO A 135 -23.62 15.57 -3.96
N LYS A 136 -22.32 15.88 -4.10
CA LYS A 136 -21.83 16.93 -5.00
C LYS A 136 -21.65 16.40 -6.42
N GLU A 137 -22.30 17.11 -7.33
CA GLU A 137 -22.61 16.77 -8.70
C GLU A 137 -21.47 17.12 -9.69
N THR A 138 -20.83 16.12 -10.31
CA THR A 138 -19.82 16.28 -11.36
C THR A 138 -20.46 16.36 -12.75
N LYS A 139 -21.07 17.51 -13.07
CA LYS A 139 -21.79 17.80 -14.33
C LYS A 139 -20.88 18.02 -15.56
N GLY A 140 -19.62 18.41 -15.37
CA GLY A 140 -18.76 18.92 -16.45
C GLY A 140 -18.36 17.88 -17.52
N TRP A 141 -17.85 16.72 -17.12
CA TRP A 141 -17.30 15.74 -18.08
C TRP A 141 -18.42 14.99 -18.83
N LYS A 142 -19.52 14.66 -18.17
CA LYS A 142 -20.66 13.98 -18.80
C LYS A 142 -21.24 14.80 -19.96
N SER A 143 -21.32 16.12 -19.81
CA SER A 143 -21.78 17.03 -20.86
C SER A 143 -20.84 17.10 -22.07
N LYS A 144 -19.53 16.99 -21.84
CA LYS A 144 -18.53 16.97 -22.93
C LYS A 144 -18.52 15.63 -23.67
N LEU A 145 -18.74 14.53 -22.96
CA LEU A 145 -18.89 13.20 -23.54
C LEU A 145 -20.14 13.12 -24.43
N SER A 146 -21.29 13.61 -23.97
CA SER A 146 -22.53 13.57 -24.76
C SER A 146 -22.46 14.46 -26.01
N ALA A 147 -21.79 15.61 -25.93
CA ALA A 147 -21.55 16.47 -27.10
C ALA A 147 -20.62 15.81 -28.13
N ALA A 148 -19.59 15.07 -27.67
CA ALA A 148 -18.66 14.36 -28.55
C ALA A 148 -19.32 13.17 -29.26
N VAL A 149 -20.15 12.39 -28.55
CA VAL A 149 -20.90 11.26 -29.13
C VAL A 149 -21.85 11.75 -30.23
N ARG A 150 -22.62 12.83 -29.99
CA ARG A 150 -23.50 13.42 -31.00
C ARG A 150 -22.74 13.93 -32.24
N LYS A 151 -21.53 14.45 -32.05
CA LYS A 151 -20.68 14.90 -33.16
C LYS A 151 -20.12 13.72 -33.98
N MET A 152 -19.98 12.53 -33.38
CA MET A 152 -19.61 11.31 -34.11
C MET A 152 -20.79 10.70 -34.84
N GLU A 153 -21.97 10.64 -34.22
CA GLU A 153 -23.19 10.13 -34.88
C GLU A 153 -23.52 10.95 -36.14
N THR A 154 -23.45 12.27 -36.06
CA THR A 154 -23.69 13.16 -37.21
C THR A 154 -22.64 13.05 -38.32
N LYS A 155 -21.40 12.66 -38.00
CA LYS A 155 -20.36 12.37 -39.01
C LYS A 155 -20.57 11.02 -39.68
N LEU A 156 -21.17 10.06 -38.99
CA LEU A 156 -21.49 8.72 -39.50
C LEU A 156 -22.63 8.78 -40.52
N GLU A 157 -23.70 9.54 -40.23
CA GLU A 157 -24.83 9.69 -41.17
C GLU A 157 -24.48 10.45 -42.46
N HIS A 158 -23.47 11.32 -42.43
CA HIS A 158 -22.97 11.99 -43.63
C HIS A 158 -22.08 11.09 -44.50
N HIS A 159 -21.53 10.01 -43.94
CA HIS A 159 -20.68 9.07 -44.68
C HIS A 159 -21.46 7.88 -45.26
N GLU A 160 -22.72 7.69 -44.87
CA GLU A 160 -23.60 6.62 -45.38
C GLU A 160 -24.44 7.04 -46.61
N LYS A 161 -24.49 8.33 -46.95
CA LYS A 161 -25.29 8.88 -48.08
C LYS A 161 -24.48 9.22 -49.34
N VAL A 162 -23.29 8.64 -49.51
CA VAL A 162 -22.46 8.78 -50.74
C VAL A 162 -22.26 7.42 -51.39
#